data_AF-A0A2N2P385-F1
#
_entry.id   AF-A0A2N2P385-F1
#
_cell.length_a   1.000
_cell.length_b   1.000
_cell.length_c   1.000
_cell.angle_alpha   90.00
_cell.angle_beta   90.00
_cell.angle_gamma   90.00
#
_symmetry.space_group_name_H-M   'P 1'
#
loop_
_entity.id
_entity.type
_entity.pdbx_description
1 polymer ?
#
loop_
_entity_poly.entity_id
_entity_poly.type
_entity_poly.pdbx_seq_one_letter_code
_entity_poly.pdbx_strand_id
1 'polypeptide(L)'
;MTSTQEKITVTRDELFAHLNTTVAQFIELYQHIPNPEAVQVDAWTAKNVLCHVTFWHESFARNVRDLVNDIPPRPLKGRYADLNQQCFAEMDPLPIETILQRFSNAQDTIRANVFNPKLTLIPYKKGSRDYTPEEHLYIVTEHVQDHLQTIKKIISRRKA
;
A
#
# COMPACT_ATOMS: atom_id res chain seq x y z
N MET A 1 -30.80 -28.31 -2.83
CA MET A 1 -30.88 -26.83 -2.92
C MET A 1 -29.45 -26.32 -3.04
N THR A 2 -29.01 -26.08 -4.27
CA THR A 2 -27.68 -25.56 -4.61
C THR A 2 -27.63 -24.08 -4.21
N SER A 3 -26.85 -23.77 -3.18
CA SER A 3 -26.52 -22.39 -2.83
C SER A 3 -25.50 -21.88 -3.83
N THR A 4 -25.96 -21.09 -4.79
CA THR A 4 -25.11 -20.37 -5.74
C THR A 4 -24.34 -19.31 -4.97
N GLN A 5 -23.07 -19.58 -4.70
CA GLN A 5 -22.14 -18.55 -4.25
C GLN A 5 -21.93 -17.59 -5.41
N GLU A 6 -22.66 -16.47 -5.39
CA GLU A 6 -22.43 -15.33 -6.26
C GLU A 6 -20.97 -14.90 -6.09
N LYS A 7 -20.11 -15.25 -7.05
CA LYS A 7 -18.81 -14.62 -7.19
C LYS A 7 -19.10 -13.17 -7.54
N ILE A 8 -18.97 -12.28 -6.56
CA ILE A 8 -18.81 -10.86 -6.83
C ILE A 8 -17.53 -10.75 -7.67
N THR A 9 -17.68 -10.68 -8.99
CA THR A 9 -16.58 -10.48 -9.95
C THR A 9 -16.25 -9.00 -9.98
N VAL A 10 -15.61 -8.50 -8.92
CA VAL A 10 -15.05 -7.15 -8.95
C VAL A 10 -13.98 -7.10 -10.04
N THR A 11 -14.12 -6.18 -10.97
CA THR A 11 -13.22 -6.01 -12.09
C THR A 11 -11.90 -5.36 -11.65
N ARG A 12 -10.85 -5.51 -12.46
CA ARG A 12 -9.57 -4.83 -12.22
C ARG A 12 -9.74 -3.32 -12.16
N ASP A 13 -10.60 -2.76 -13.01
CA ASP A 13 -10.92 -1.32 -13.04
C ASP A 13 -11.57 -0.87 -11.73
N GLU A 14 -12.56 -1.61 -11.22
CA GLU A 14 -13.22 -1.30 -9.95
C GLU A 14 -12.26 -1.40 -8.76
N LEU A 15 -11.43 -2.46 -8.71
CA LEU A 15 -10.41 -2.62 -7.68
C LEU A 15 -9.37 -1.48 -7.72
N PHE A 16 -8.95 -1.08 -8.92
CA PHE A 16 -8.00 0.02 -9.08
C PHE A 16 -8.61 1.38 -8.75
N ALA A 17 -9.88 1.61 -9.11
CA ALA A 17 -10.61 2.82 -8.74
C ALA A 17 -10.78 2.92 -7.21
N HIS A 18 -11.05 1.79 -6.55
CA HIS A 18 -11.10 1.71 -5.09
C HIS A 18 -9.73 2.04 -4.48
N LEU A 19 -8.64 1.42 -4.97
CA LEU A 19 -7.29 1.72 -4.53
C LEU A 19 -6.95 3.21 -4.69
N ASN A 20 -7.25 3.82 -5.84
CA ASN A 20 -7.01 5.25 -6.08
C ASN A 20 -7.72 6.12 -5.04
N THR A 21 -8.99 5.80 -4.74
CA THR A 21 -9.79 6.54 -3.75
C THR A 21 -9.18 6.41 -2.36
N THR A 22 -8.82 5.19 -1.97
CA THR A 22 -8.21 4.89 -0.66
C THR A 22 -6.85 5.59 -0.51
N VAL A 23 -6.01 5.58 -1.55
CA VAL A 23 -4.72 6.29 -1.58
C VAL A 23 -4.92 7.80 -1.45
N ALA A 24 -5.86 8.39 -2.20
CA ALA A 24 -6.14 9.82 -2.13
C ALA A 24 -6.60 10.24 -0.72
N GLN A 25 -7.51 9.48 -0.11
CA GLN A 25 -7.95 9.72 1.27
C GLN A 25 -6.83 9.55 2.29
N PHE A 26 -5.92 8.60 2.09
CA PHE A 26 -4.76 8.40 2.96
C PHE A 26 -3.80 9.60 2.87
N ILE A 27 -3.49 10.07 1.67
CA ILE A 27 -2.66 11.26 1.47
C ILE A 27 -3.29 12.49 2.12
N GLU A 28 -4.58 12.74 1.84
CA GLU A 28 -5.32 13.87 2.39
C GLU A 28 -5.32 13.84 3.92
N LEU A 29 -5.51 12.67 4.54
CA LEU A 29 -5.45 12.52 5.98
C LEU A 29 -4.12 13.04 6.53
N TYR A 30 -2.99 12.58 5.99
CA TYR A 30 -1.66 12.95 6.49
C TYR A 30 -1.30 14.41 6.25
N GLN A 31 -1.80 15.02 5.17
CA GLN A 31 -1.65 16.47 4.92
C GLN A 31 -2.32 17.32 6.01
N HIS A 32 -3.31 16.78 6.73
CA HIS A 32 -4.06 17.47 7.77
C HIS A 32 -3.66 17.05 9.20
N ILE A 33 -2.68 16.16 9.38
CA ILE A 33 -2.16 15.82 10.71
C ILE A 33 -1.03 16.81 11.05
N PRO A 34 -1.19 17.68 12.08
CA PRO A 34 -0.19 18.71 12.37
C PRO A 34 1.17 18.17 12.83
N ASN A 35 1.18 17.03 13.52
CA ASN A 35 2.41 16.37 13.97
C ASN A 35 2.24 14.84 13.96
N PRO A 36 2.49 14.16 12.82
CA PRO A 36 2.32 12.72 12.68
C PRO A 36 3.23 11.89 13.61
N GLU A 37 4.37 12.44 14.04
CA GLU A 37 5.31 11.78 14.95
C GLU A 37 4.76 11.71 16.39
N ALA A 38 3.89 12.65 16.77
CA ALA A 38 3.22 12.66 18.07
C ALA A 38 1.92 11.82 18.12
N VAL A 39 1.46 11.29 16.99
CA VAL A 39 0.27 10.43 16.92
C VAL A 39 0.68 8.98 17.13
N GLN A 40 0.35 8.41 18.27
CA GLN A 40 0.66 7.02 18.61
C GLN A 40 -0.42 6.09 18.05
N VAL A 41 0.01 5.00 17.42
CA VAL A 41 -0.78 3.93 16.80
C VAL A 41 -0.17 2.61 17.25
N ASP A 42 -0.74 2.02 18.32
CA ASP A 42 -0.16 0.88 19.02
C ASP A 42 1.30 1.13 19.43
N ALA A 43 2.26 0.37 18.89
CA ALA A 43 3.69 0.49 19.16
C ALA A 43 4.42 1.46 18.20
N TRP A 44 3.70 2.08 17.26
CA TRP A 44 4.23 2.91 16.17
C TRP A 44 3.70 4.34 16.27
N THR A 45 4.36 5.27 15.60
CA THR A 45 3.78 6.59 15.31
C THR A 45 2.97 6.54 14.02
N ALA A 46 2.11 7.54 13.76
CA ALA A 46 1.47 7.68 12.46
C ALA A 46 2.53 7.86 11.36
N LYS A 47 3.64 8.58 11.63
CA LYS A 47 4.77 8.62 10.68
C LYS A 47 5.29 7.22 10.35
N ASN A 48 5.50 6.35 11.34
CA ASN A 48 5.96 4.98 11.07
C ASN A 48 4.92 4.19 10.26
N VAL A 49 3.62 4.38 10.49
CA VAL A 49 2.57 3.77 9.65
C VAL A 49 2.66 4.28 8.20
N LEU A 50 2.87 5.59 7.99
CA LEU A 50 3.07 6.15 6.64
C LEU A 50 4.28 5.52 5.95
N CYS A 51 5.42 5.41 6.65
CA CYS A 51 6.61 4.74 6.13
C CYS A 51 6.30 3.30 5.71
N HIS A 52 5.64 2.54 6.60
CA HIS A 52 5.28 1.14 6.36
C HIS A 52 4.42 0.98 5.11
N VAL A 53 3.32 1.71 5.02
CA VAL A 53 2.42 1.67 3.87
C VAL A 53 3.15 2.07 2.60
N THR A 54 3.96 3.13 2.65
CA THR A 54 4.74 3.61 1.50
C THR A 54 5.72 2.56 0.99
N PHE A 55 6.46 1.91 1.90
CA PHE A 55 7.44 0.89 1.56
C PHE A 55 6.85 -0.31 0.81
N TRP A 56 5.71 -0.82 1.29
CA TRP A 56 5.02 -1.93 0.64
C TRP A 56 4.40 -1.51 -0.70
N HIS A 57 3.85 -0.29 -0.77
CA HIS A 57 3.28 0.26 -2.01
C HIS A 57 4.34 0.46 -3.10
N GLU A 58 5.52 0.95 -2.72
CA GLU A 58 6.68 1.05 -3.62
C GLU A 58 7.16 -0.32 -4.09
N SER A 59 7.09 -1.34 -3.23
CA SER A 59 7.42 -2.72 -3.63
C SER A 59 6.46 -3.22 -4.71
N PHE A 60 5.16 -3.01 -4.52
CA PHE A 60 4.16 -3.35 -5.53
C PHE A 60 4.41 -2.59 -6.85
N ALA A 61 4.61 -1.28 -6.78
CA ALA A 61 4.93 -0.42 -7.92
C ALA A 61 6.17 -0.88 -8.70
N ARG A 62 7.27 -1.21 -8.01
CA ARG A 62 8.48 -1.75 -8.65
C ARG A 62 8.21 -3.08 -9.34
N ASN A 63 7.50 -4.00 -8.69
CA ASN A 63 7.25 -5.32 -9.24
C ASN A 63 6.38 -5.26 -10.51
N VAL A 64 5.33 -4.44 -10.54
CA VAL A 64 4.49 -4.29 -11.75
C VAL A 64 5.26 -3.64 -12.89
N ARG A 65 6.05 -2.59 -12.60
CA ARG A 65 6.88 -1.94 -13.60
C ARG A 65 7.91 -2.90 -14.17
N ASP A 66 8.61 -3.65 -13.32
CA ASP A 66 9.67 -4.56 -13.76
C ASP A 66 9.10 -5.65 -14.66
N LEU A 67 7.97 -6.27 -14.28
CA LEU A 67 7.28 -7.28 -15.09
C LEU A 67 6.84 -6.76 -16.47
N VAL A 68 6.29 -5.55 -16.53
CA VAL A 68 5.87 -4.94 -17.81
C VAL A 68 7.04 -4.69 -18.76
N ASN A 69 8.21 -4.36 -18.20
CA ASN A 69 9.44 -4.06 -18.94
C ASN A 69 10.35 -5.29 -19.14
N ASP A 70 9.84 -6.50 -18.90
CA ASP A 70 10.60 -7.76 -19.00
C ASP A 70 11.87 -7.78 -18.13
N ILE A 71 11.87 -7.02 -17.04
CA ILE A 71 12.92 -6.98 -16.03
C ILE A 71 12.53 -7.98 -14.91
N PRO A 72 13.43 -8.89 -14.50
CA PRO A 72 13.17 -9.77 -13.37
C PRO A 72 12.89 -8.97 -12.09
N PRO A 73 11.69 -9.09 -11.48
CA PRO A 73 11.36 -8.36 -10.27
C PRO A 73 12.24 -8.83 -9.10
N ARG A 74 12.50 -7.91 -8.16
CA ARG A 74 13.27 -8.18 -6.94
C ARG A 74 12.37 -8.06 -5.72
N PRO A 75 11.49 -9.05 -5.46
CA PRO A 75 10.60 -9.00 -4.32
C PRO A 75 11.38 -8.94 -3.01
N LEU A 76 10.78 -8.30 -2.02
CA LEU A 76 11.39 -8.10 -0.69
C LEU A 76 11.81 -9.45 -0.07
N LYS A 77 12.95 -9.46 0.62
CA LYS A 77 13.51 -10.65 1.26
C LYS A 77 13.81 -10.37 2.73
N GLY A 78 13.35 -11.23 3.63
CA GLY A 78 13.55 -11.10 5.08
C GLY A 78 12.34 -11.56 5.87
N ARG A 79 12.34 -11.38 7.19
CA ARG A 79 11.12 -11.48 8.01
C ARG A 79 10.39 -10.14 7.98
N TYR A 80 9.09 -10.15 8.25
CA TYR A 80 8.31 -8.90 8.28
C TYR A 80 8.86 -7.87 9.28
N ALA A 81 9.32 -8.32 10.45
CA ALA A 81 9.96 -7.45 11.43
C ALA A 81 11.22 -6.76 10.88
N ASP A 82 12.07 -7.51 10.17
CA ASP A 82 13.30 -6.97 9.57
C ASP A 82 12.99 -5.96 8.46
N LEU A 83 11.98 -6.26 7.62
CA LEU A 83 11.52 -5.36 6.55
C LEU A 83 10.91 -4.07 7.10
N ASN A 84 10.13 -4.16 8.18
CA ASN A 84 9.58 -2.99 8.85
C ASN A 84 10.70 -2.12 9.46
N GLN A 85 11.71 -2.73 10.08
CA GLN A 85 12.86 -2.00 10.60
C GLN A 85 13.67 -1.32 9.49
N GLN A 86 13.89 -2.00 8.36
CA GLN A 86 14.53 -1.41 7.18
C GLN A 86 13.75 -0.20 6.67
N CYS A 87 12.43 -0.34 6.54
CA CYS A 87 11.52 0.72 6.14
C CYS A 87 11.66 1.95 7.05
N PHE A 88 11.66 1.76 8.37
CA PHE A 88 11.81 2.86 9.31
C PHE A 88 13.20 3.49 9.22
N ALA A 89 14.26 2.69 9.16
CA ALA A 89 15.61 3.22 9.01
C ALA A 89 15.78 4.07 7.74
N GLU A 90 15.12 3.71 6.63
CA GLU A 90 15.18 4.44 5.37
C GLU A 90 14.35 5.74 5.37
N MET A 91 13.12 5.68 5.91
CA MET A 91 12.14 6.75 5.72
C MET A 91 11.92 7.64 6.95
N ASP A 92 12.20 7.15 8.16
CA ASP A 92 12.01 7.93 9.39
C ASP A 92 12.83 9.23 9.44
N PRO A 93 14.06 9.31 8.85
CA PRO A 93 14.78 10.58 8.75
C PRO A 93 14.17 11.58 7.74
N LEU A 94 13.24 11.14 6.88
CA LEU A 94 12.70 11.97 5.81
C LEU A 94 11.54 12.86 6.31
N PRO A 95 11.33 14.03 5.67
CA PRO A 95 10.12 14.83 5.87
C PRO A 95 8.87 14.06 5.44
N ILE A 96 7.72 14.35 6.09
CA ILE A 96 6.43 13.72 5.78
C ILE A 96 6.05 13.95 4.31
N GLU A 97 6.32 15.14 3.79
CA GLU A 97 6.04 15.53 2.41
C GLU A 97 6.82 14.68 1.42
N THR A 98 8.08 14.34 1.74
CA THR A 98 8.89 13.43 0.92
C THR A 98 8.31 12.03 0.89
N ILE A 99 7.84 11.52 2.03
CA ILE A 99 7.25 10.18 2.10
C ILE A 99 5.90 10.14 1.35
N LEU A 100 5.07 11.18 1.49
CA LEU A 100 3.83 11.32 0.74
C LEU A 100 4.07 11.40 -0.78
N GLN A 101 5.09 12.14 -1.22
CA GLN A 101 5.46 12.20 -2.62
C GLN A 101 5.89 10.83 -3.15
N ARG A 102 6.67 10.09 -2.37
CA ARG A 102 7.08 8.71 -2.70
C ARG A 102 5.87 7.78 -2.84
N PHE A 103 4.92 7.86 -1.90
CA PHE A 103 3.67 7.09 -1.96
C PHE A 103 2.83 7.44 -3.20
N SER A 104 2.69 8.73 -3.53
CA SER A 104 2.01 9.19 -4.75
C SER A 104 2.69 8.67 -6.02
N ASN A 105 4.02 8.77 -6.10
CA ASN A 105 4.79 8.30 -7.27
C ASN A 105 4.66 6.77 -7.45
N ALA A 106 4.60 6.02 -6.35
CA ALA A 106 4.33 4.59 -6.40
C ALA A 106 2.92 4.31 -6.96
N GLN A 107 1.90 5.06 -6.54
CA GLN A 107 0.55 4.94 -7.10
C GLN A 107 0.51 5.27 -8.60
N ASP A 108 1.22 6.30 -9.05
CA ASP A 108 1.31 6.66 -10.47
C ASP A 108 1.99 5.55 -11.29
N THR A 109 3.03 4.94 -10.71
CA THR A 109 3.70 3.79 -11.32
C THR A 109 2.75 2.59 -11.44
N ILE A 110 1.95 2.31 -10.41
CA ILE A 110 0.92 1.25 -10.47
C ILE A 110 -0.10 1.58 -11.56
N ARG A 111 -0.61 2.82 -11.61
CA ARG A 111 -1.55 3.29 -12.64
C ARG A 111 -1.04 3.03 -14.06
N ALA A 112 0.23 3.34 -14.31
CA ALA A 112 0.83 3.19 -15.63
C ALA A 112 1.02 1.73 -16.07
N ASN A 113 1.03 0.77 -15.14
CA ASN A 113 1.45 -0.61 -15.43
C ASN A 113 0.37 -1.67 -15.15
N VAL A 114 -0.54 -1.47 -14.20
CA VAL A 114 -1.42 -2.53 -13.67
C VAL A 114 -2.40 -3.12 -14.69
N PHE A 115 -2.74 -2.36 -15.73
CA PHE A 115 -3.61 -2.81 -16.82
C PHE A 115 -2.86 -3.46 -17.98
N ASN A 116 -1.53 -3.55 -17.91
CA ASN A 116 -0.76 -4.17 -18.98
C ASN A 116 -1.09 -5.68 -19.07
N PRO A 117 -1.42 -6.20 -20.27
CA PRO A 117 -1.81 -7.60 -20.44
C PRO A 117 -0.68 -8.61 -20.16
N LYS A 118 0.59 -8.16 -20.08
CA LYS A 118 1.71 -9.00 -19.64
C LYS A 118 1.62 -9.37 -18.15
N LEU A 119 0.89 -8.60 -17.34
CA LEU A 119 0.77 -8.88 -15.91
C LEU A 119 -0.18 -10.05 -15.67
N THR A 120 0.41 -11.20 -15.36
CA THR A 120 -0.31 -12.43 -14.99
C THR A 120 -0.17 -12.75 -13.51
N LEU A 121 1.06 -12.80 -13.01
CA LEU A 121 1.40 -13.03 -11.61
C LEU A 121 2.41 -12.00 -11.14
N ILE A 122 2.17 -11.47 -9.95
CA ILE A 122 2.96 -10.42 -9.33
C ILE A 122 3.54 -10.98 -8.03
N PRO A 123 4.88 -11.02 -7.89
CA PRO A 123 5.48 -11.47 -6.64
C PRO A 123 5.25 -10.42 -5.55
N TYR A 124 5.01 -10.89 -4.33
CA TYR A 124 4.84 -10.02 -3.17
C TYR A 124 6.14 -9.90 -2.38
N LYS A 125 6.54 -11.01 -1.74
CA LYS A 125 7.73 -11.15 -0.92
C LYS A 125 8.34 -12.51 -1.20
N LYS A 126 9.67 -12.63 -1.16
CA LYS A 126 10.36 -13.92 -1.34
C LYS A 126 9.87 -14.95 -0.31
N GLY A 127 9.46 -16.10 -0.82
CA GLY A 127 8.90 -17.22 -0.04
C GLY A 127 7.38 -17.15 0.17
N SER A 128 6.72 -16.08 -0.27
CA SER A 128 5.26 -16.01 -0.38
C SER A 128 4.81 -16.50 -1.76
N ARG A 129 3.52 -16.83 -1.90
CA ARG A 129 2.92 -17.06 -3.22
C ARG A 129 2.89 -15.76 -4.03
N ASP A 130 2.79 -15.90 -5.34
CA ASP A 130 2.48 -14.79 -6.23
C ASP A 130 0.97 -14.56 -6.28
N TYR A 131 0.57 -13.37 -6.72
CA TYR A 131 -0.81 -12.92 -6.77
C TYR A 131 -1.20 -12.48 -8.18
N THR A 132 -2.44 -12.69 -8.59
CA THR A 132 -2.94 -12.01 -9.80
C THR A 132 -3.01 -10.50 -9.56
N PRO A 133 -3.07 -9.67 -10.62
CA PRO A 133 -3.26 -8.24 -10.45
C PRO A 133 -4.50 -7.88 -9.61
N GLU A 134 -5.60 -8.58 -9.78
CA GLU A 134 -6.84 -8.38 -9.02
C GLU A 134 -6.65 -8.73 -7.53
N GLU A 135 -6.05 -9.88 -7.23
CA GLU A 135 -5.77 -10.26 -5.85
C GLU A 135 -4.84 -9.24 -5.17
N HIS A 136 -3.81 -8.79 -5.88
CA HIS A 136 -2.83 -7.86 -5.32
C HIS A 136 -3.46 -6.47 -5.09
N LEU A 137 -4.26 -5.97 -6.03
CA LEU A 137 -5.02 -4.73 -5.86
C LEU A 137 -5.97 -4.81 -4.66
N TYR A 138 -6.69 -5.91 -4.51
CA TYR A 138 -7.57 -6.13 -3.36
C TYR A 138 -6.79 -6.08 -2.04
N ILE A 139 -5.72 -6.88 -1.93
CA ILE A 139 -4.90 -6.98 -0.70
C ILE A 139 -4.31 -5.62 -0.31
N VAL A 140 -3.75 -4.89 -1.28
CA VAL A 140 -3.15 -3.58 -1.00
C VAL A 140 -4.21 -2.55 -0.63
N THR A 141 -5.39 -2.59 -1.27
CA THR A 141 -6.49 -1.68 -0.94
C THR A 141 -6.95 -1.88 0.50
N GLU A 142 -7.23 -3.12 0.90
CA GLU A 142 -7.63 -3.46 2.27
C GLU A 142 -6.55 -3.03 3.27
N HIS A 143 -5.27 -3.30 2.96
CA HIS A 143 -4.15 -2.91 3.81
C HIS A 143 -4.08 -1.39 4.06
N VAL A 144 -4.18 -0.57 3.00
CA VAL A 144 -4.17 0.90 3.15
C VAL A 144 -5.43 1.36 3.89
N GLN A 145 -6.58 0.77 3.60
CA GLN A 145 -7.85 1.11 4.24
C GLN A 145 -7.84 0.82 5.75
N ASP A 146 -7.31 -0.32 6.18
CA ASP A 146 -7.20 -0.67 7.60
C ASP A 146 -6.38 0.36 8.38
N HIS A 147 -5.25 0.78 7.82
CA HIS A 147 -4.41 1.83 8.41
C HIS A 147 -5.11 3.20 8.40
N LEU A 148 -5.76 3.56 7.29
CA LEU A 148 -6.56 4.79 7.17
C LEU A 148 -7.62 4.88 8.27
N GLN A 149 -8.41 3.82 8.46
CA GLN A 149 -9.48 3.79 9.45
C GLN A 149 -8.95 3.83 10.88
N THR A 150 -7.85 3.10 11.14
CA THR A 150 -7.16 3.12 12.44
C THR A 150 -6.73 4.54 12.82
N ILE A 151 -6.09 5.26 11.89
CA ILE A 151 -5.61 6.62 12.17
C ILE A 151 -6.76 7.61 12.31
N LYS A 152 -7.78 7.52 11.43
CA LYS A 152 -9.01 8.34 11.56
C LYS A 152 -9.65 8.21 12.95
N LYS A 153 -9.75 6.97 13.45
CA LYS A 153 -10.29 6.67 14.79
C LYS A 153 -9.44 7.25 15.92
N ILE A 154 -8.12 7.24 15.79
CA ILE A 154 -7.22 7.79 16.81
C ILE A 154 -7.31 9.32 16.84
N ILE A 155 -7.34 9.96 15.67
CA ILE A 155 -7.42 11.42 15.56
C ILE A 155 -8.76 11.94 16.06
N SER A 156 -9.87 11.27 15.72
CA SER A 156 -11.20 11.70 16.18
C SER A 156 -11.33 11.67 17.71
N ARG A 157 -10.75 10.65 18.36
CA ARG A 157 -10.72 10.54 19.83
C ARG A 157 -9.89 11.62 20.53
N ARG A 158 -8.88 12.19 19.85
CA ARG A 158 -8.05 13.28 20.41
C ARG A 158 -8.70 14.66 20.30
N LYS A 159 -9.70 14.80 19.42
CA LYS A 159 -10.47 16.04 19.25
C LYS A 159 -11.71 16.14 20.16
N ALA A 160 -12.11 15.03 20.77
CA ALA A 160 -13.20 14.93 21.74
C ALA A 160 -12.67 15.12 23.17
#